data_AF-A0A2W6CRK1-F1
#
_entry.id   AF-A0A2W6CRK1-F1
#
_cell.length_a   1.000
_cell.length_b   1.000
_cell.length_c   1.000
_cell.angle_alpha   90.00
_cell.angle_beta   90.00
_cell.angle_gamma   90.00
#
_symmetry.space_group_name_H-M   'P 1'
#
loop_
_entity.id
_entity.type
_entity.pdbx_description
1 polymer ?
#
loop_
_entity_poly.entity_id
_entity_poly.type
_entity_poly.pdbx_seq_one_letter_code
_entity_poly.pdbx_strand_id
1 'polypeptide(L)'
;MPPEYGHRGEEGQVLASALFAITLLVGFIAATVTMGQLLYAKGQVTDAARNAAQAAAIVATSSQAQPQALQTATGTLGPARCRVLNVAVDTAAFAPGGSVGVKVSCNVGLIDNGLIGVPGSVTLTGSGRAPMESYRRG
;
A
#
# COMPACT_ATOMS: atom_id res chain seq x y z
N MET A 1 -0.70 68.74 -17.64
CA MET A 1 -0.32 67.65 -16.71
C MET A 1 -1.29 66.50 -16.95
N PRO A 2 -0.88 65.39 -17.59
CA PRO A 2 -1.73 64.20 -17.68
C PRO A 2 -1.60 63.35 -16.39
N PRO A 3 -2.68 62.67 -15.95
CA PRO A 3 -2.64 61.75 -14.83
C PRO A 3 -2.10 60.37 -15.24
N GLU A 4 -1.12 59.87 -14.50
CA GLU A 4 -0.56 58.52 -14.59
C GLU A 4 -1.57 57.49 -14.05
N TYR A 5 -2.47 57.00 -14.90
CA TYR A 5 -3.35 55.87 -14.62
C TYR A 5 -2.72 54.59 -15.16
N GLY A 6 -2.24 53.71 -14.27
CA GLY A 6 -1.95 52.32 -14.65
C GLY A 6 -0.64 51.81 -14.09
N HIS A 7 -0.69 51.20 -12.92
CA HIS A 7 0.27 50.14 -12.61
C HIS A 7 -0.24 49.16 -11.56
N ARG A 8 -1.12 49.63 -10.67
CA ARG A 8 -1.67 48.82 -9.57
C ARG A 8 -2.53 47.62 -10.02
N GLY A 9 -3.14 47.69 -11.21
CA GLY A 9 -3.92 46.59 -11.79
C GLY A 9 -3.06 45.47 -12.39
N GLU A 10 -1.90 45.83 -12.96
CA GLU A 10 -0.97 44.90 -13.58
C GLU A 10 -0.24 44.08 -12.51
N GLU A 11 0.19 44.73 -11.42
CA GLU A 11 0.80 44.10 -10.25
C GLU A 11 -0.17 43.14 -9.53
N GLY A 12 -1.44 43.53 -9.36
CA GLY A 12 -2.46 42.66 -8.77
C GLY A 12 -2.78 41.44 -9.65
N GLN A 13 -2.74 41.61 -10.97
CA GLN A 13 -3.01 40.54 -11.94
C GLN A 13 -1.83 39.56 -12.06
N VAL A 14 -0.58 40.02 -11.99
CA VAL A 14 0.59 39.12 -11.93
C VAL A 14 0.65 38.35 -10.61
N LEU A 15 0.28 38.97 -9.48
CA LEU A 15 0.20 38.27 -8.20
C LEU A 15 -0.95 37.25 -8.17
N ALA A 16 -2.13 37.59 -8.68
CA ALA A 16 -3.27 36.68 -8.74
C ALA A 16 -3.00 35.46 -9.63
N SER A 17 -2.42 35.68 -10.81
CA SER A 17 -2.03 34.60 -11.73
C SER A 17 -0.92 33.72 -11.16
N ALA A 18 0.08 34.31 -10.50
CA ALA A 18 1.13 33.56 -9.81
C ALA A 18 0.57 32.70 -8.66
N LEU A 19 -0.31 33.24 -7.82
CA LEU A 19 -0.95 32.50 -6.74
C LEU A 19 -1.81 31.33 -7.26
N PHE A 20 -2.52 31.55 -8.36
CA PHE A 20 -3.30 30.49 -9.01
C PHE A 20 -2.41 29.39 -9.58
N ALA A 21 -1.33 29.76 -10.27
CA ALA A 21 -0.34 28.83 -10.80
C ALA A 21 0.33 28.02 -9.68
N ILE A 22 0.75 28.66 -8.59
CA ILE A 22 1.34 27.99 -7.42
C ILE A 22 0.34 27.03 -6.80
N THR A 23 -0.92 27.44 -6.64
CA THR A 23 -1.98 26.60 -6.08
C THR A 23 -2.21 25.34 -6.93
N LEU A 24 -2.30 25.50 -8.25
CA LEU A 24 -2.43 24.37 -9.17
C LEU A 24 -1.21 23.45 -9.13
N LEU A 25 -0.01 24.01 -9.08
CA LEU A 25 1.24 23.25 -9.03
C LEU A 25 1.34 22.44 -7.71
N VAL A 26 1.04 23.06 -6.57
CA VAL A 26 0.96 22.38 -5.27
C VAL A 26 -0.11 21.29 -5.27
N GLY A 27 -1.30 21.58 -5.81
CA GLY A 27 -2.38 20.59 -5.96
C GLY A 27 -1.96 19.40 -6.84
N PHE A 28 -1.26 19.66 -7.94
CA PHE A 28 -0.73 18.63 -8.82
C PHE A 28 0.35 17.77 -8.13
N ILE A 29 1.27 18.39 -7.38
CA ILE A 29 2.26 17.65 -6.57
C ILE A 29 1.56 16.78 -5.53
N ALA A 30 0.59 17.33 -4.79
CA ALA A 30 -0.17 16.56 -3.80
C ALA A 30 -0.93 15.37 -4.43
N ALA A 31 -1.50 15.55 -5.62
CA ALA A 31 -2.17 14.49 -6.37
C ALA A 31 -1.21 13.37 -6.79
N THR A 32 -0.02 13.71 -7.28
CA THR A 32 0.98 12.69 -7.68
C THR A 32 1.56 11.93 -6.48
N VAL A 33 1.79 12.61 -5.35
CA VAL A 33 2.25 11.97 -4.10
C VAL A 33 1.22 10.99 -3.55
N THR A 34 -0.06 11.38 -3.51
CA THR A 34 -1.14 10.50 -3.03
C THR A 34 -1.35 9.29 -3.94
N MET A 35 -1.30 9.48 -5.26
CA MET A 35 -1.34 8.38 -6.24
C MET A 35 -0.16 7.42 -6.05
N GLY A 36 1.05 7.96 -5.81
CA GLY A 36 2.24 7.18 -5.50
C GLY A 36 2.03 6.30 -4.28
N GLN A 37 1.58 6.87 -3.15
CA GLN A 37 1.37 6.13 -1.91
C GLN A 37 0.41 4.94 -2.05
N LEU A 38 -0.66 5.07 -2.85
CA LEU A 38 -1.58 3.99 -3.16
C LEU A 38 -0.90 2.83 -3.89
N LEU A 39 0.01 3.12 -4.83
CA LEU A 39 0.79 2.11 -5.55
C LEU A 39 1.84 1.47 -4.63
N TYR A 40 2.54 2.26 -3.81
CA TYR A 40 3.53 1.76 -2.86
C TYR A 40 2.91 0.85 -1.78
N ALA A 41 1.71 1.17 -1.30
CA ALA A 41 1.03 0.36 -0.30
C ALA A 41 0.57 -1.00 -0.84
N LYS A 42 0.09 -1.05 -2.10
CA LYS A 42 -0.25 -2.33 -2.77
C LYS A 42 0.97 -3.22 -2.99
N GLY A 43 2.11 -2.63 -3.35
CA GLY A 43 3.39 -3.33 -3.49
C GLY A 43 3.76 -4.05 -2.19
N GLN A 44 3.74 -3.32 -1.08
CA GLN A 44 4.11 -3.88 0.23
C GLN A 44 3.20 -5.01 0.70
N VAL A 45 1.89 -4.93 0.49
CA VAL A 45 0.97 -6.03 0.86
C VAL A 45 1.23 -7.26 -0.01
N THR A 46 1.58 -7.06 -1.29
CA THR A 46 1.93 -8.15 -2.21
C THR A 46 3.26 -8.79 -1.84
N ASP A 47 4.27 -7.99 -1.50
CA ASP A 47 5.57 -8.47 -1.04
C ASP A 47 5.44 -9.23 0.28
N ALA A 48 4.64 -8.72 1.22
CA ALA A 48 4.31 -9.44 2.44
C ALA A 48 3.60 -10.77 2.18
N ALA A 49 2.67 -10.81 1.23
CA ALA A 49 1.99 -12.05 0.85
C ALA A 49 2.94 -13.07 0.21
N ARG A 50 3.90 -12.61 -0.62
CA ARG A 50 4.95 -13.46 -1.20
C ARG A 50 5.88 -14.02 -0.13
N ASN A 51 6.37 -13.17 0.77
CA ASN A 51 7.25 -13.59 1.87
C ASN A 51 6.53 -14.56 2.81
N ALA A 52 5.26 -14.30 3.13
CA ALA A 52 4.44 -15.21 3.93
C ALA A 52 4.19 -16.55 3.22
N ALA A 53 3.98 -16.55 1.90
CA ALA A 53 3.85 -17.79 1.13
C ALA A 53 5.15 -18.61 1.13
N GLN A 54 6.30 -17.95 1.01
CA GLN A 54 7.59 -18.63 1.13
C GLN A 54 7.79 -19.23 2.52
N ALA A 55 7.49 -18.48 3.58
CA ALA A 55 7.57 -19.00 4.95
C ALA A 55 6.63 -20.19 5.19
N ALA A 56 5.43 -20.15 4.60
CA ALA A 56 4.46 -21.24 4.66
C ALA A 56 4.90 -22.49 3.86
N ALA A 57 5.76 -22.34 2.85
CA ALA A 57 6.25 -23.46 2.05
C ALA A 57 7.38 -24.26 2.73
N ILE A 58 8.01 -23.71 3.78
CA ILE A 58 9.12 -24.35 4.50
C ILE A 58 8.62 -25.22 5.66
N VAL A 59 7.40 -24.97 6.16
CA VAL A 59 6.85 -25.71 7.30
C VAL A 59 6.39 -27.12 6.91
N ALA A 60 6.47 -28.04 7.87
CA ALA A 60 6.17 -29.44 7.61
C ALA A 60 4.66 -29.75 7.54
N THR A 61 3.81 -28.92 8.16
CA THR A 61 2.38 -29.20 8.30
C THR A 61 1.51 -27.98 8.00
N SER A 62 0.30 -28.23 7.49
CA SER A 62 -0.68 -27.17 7.19
C SER A 62 -1.09 -26.39 8.44
N SER A 63 -1.12 -27.04 9.61
CA SER A 63 -1.39 -26.41 10.91
C SER A 63 -0.29 -25.42 11.34
N GLN A 64 0.94 -25.61 10.89
CA GLN A 64 2.05 -24.68 11.12
C GLN A 64 2.11 -23.55 10.08
N ALA A 65 1.53 -23.77 8.89
CA ALA A 65 1.60 -22.81 7.79
C ALA A 65 0.90 -21.49 8.10
N GLN A 66 -0.28 -21.55 8.72
CA GLN A 66 -1.06 -20.36 9.07
C GLN A 66 -0.41 -19.48 10.14
N PRO A 67 0.01 -19.99 11.31
CA PRO A 67 0.70 -19.16 12.30
C PRO A 67 2.03 -18.62 11.78
N GLN A 68 2.77 -19.39 10.97
CA GLN A 68 4.04 -18.94 10.39
C GLN A 68 3.81 -17.79 9.39
N ALA A 69 2.86 -17.94 8.47
CA ALA A 69 2.50 -16.91 7.50
C ALA A 69 2.05 -15.61 8.19
N LEU A 70 1.28 -15.73 9.28
CA LEU A 70 0.82 -14.58 10.07
C LEU A 70 2.00 -13.84 10.72
N GLN A 71 2.94 -14.55 11.33
CA GLN A 71 4.13 -13.96 11.93
C GLN A 71 4.98 -13.22 10.89
N THR A 72 5.23 -13.85 9.73
CA THR A 72 5.99 -13.22 8.64
C THR A 72 5.28 -11.99 8.06
N ALA A 73 3.96 -12.06 7.84
CA ALA A 73 3.18 -10.92 7.37
C ALA A 73 3.19 -9.77 8.38
N THR A 74 3.04 -10.07 9.67
CA THR A 74 3.09 -9.07 10.75
C THR A 74 4.46 -8.40 10.83
N GLY A 75 5.54 -9.17 10.74
CA GLY A 75 6.91 -8.64 10.71
C GLY A 75 7.21 -7.80 9.47
N THR A 76 6.58 -8.11 8.34
CA THR A 76 6.79 -7.36 7.08
C THR A 76 6.00 -6.05 7.03
N LEU A 77 4.75 -6.04 7.47
CA LEU A 77 3.89 -4.84 7.42
C LEU A 77 4.05 -3.92 8.65
N GLY A 78 4.37 -4.47 9.81
CA GLY A 78 4.46 -3.74 11.08
C GLY A 78 3.11 -3.21 11.60
N PRO A 79 2.99 -2.94 12.91
CA PRO A 79 1.73 -2.51 13.52
C PRO A 79 1.31 -1.09 13.11
N ALA A 80 2.25 -0.25 12.65
CA ALA A 80 1.98 1.14 12.31
C ALA A 80 1.30 1.32 10.94
N ARG A 81 1.45 0.36 10.01
CA ARG A 81 0.91 0.49 8.64
C ARG A 81 -0.41 -0.23 8.43
N CYS A 82 -0.75 -1.17 9.32
CA CYS A 82 -1.92 -2.01 9.17
C CYS A 82 -2.74 -2.04 10.45
N ARG A 83 -3.94 -1.45 10.42
CA ARG A 83 -4.83 -1.42 11.59
C ARG A 83 -5.50 -2.77 11.83
N VAL A 84 -5.94 -3.41 10.76
CA VAL A 84 -6.50 -4.77 10.79
C VAL A 84 -5.79 -5.58 9.71
N LEU A 85 -4.98 -6.54 10.16
CA LEU A 85 -4.29 -7.50 9.30
C LEU A 85 -5.05 -8.82 9.30
N ASN A 86 -5.40 -9.31 8.11
CA ASN A 86 -6.00 -10.62 7.92
C ASN A 86 -5.14 -11.44 6.96
N VAL A 87 -4.76 -12.65 7.38
CA VAL A 87 -3.92 -13.57 6.58
C VAL A 87 -4.69 -14.87 6.40
N ALA A 88 -5.01 -15.20 5.15
CA ALA A 88 -5.63 -16.45 4.76
C ALA A 88 -4.61 -17.31 4.01
N VAL A 89 -4.38 -18.52 4.48
CA VAL A 89 -3.49 -19.49 3.84
C VAL A 89 -4.35 -20.55 3.16
N ASP A 90 -4.15 -20.72 1.87
CA ASP A 90 -4.73 -21.78 1.06
C ASP A 90 -3.79 -22.99 1.07
N THR A 91 -4.21 -24.03 1.79
CA THR A 91 -3.51 -25.31 1.96
C THR A 91 -4.15 -26.44 1.14
N ALA A 92 -5.02 -26.13 0.16
CA ALA A 92 -5.71 -27.14 -0.64
C ALA A 92 -4.77 -28.10 -1.37
N ALA A 93 -3.56 -27.64 -1.74
CA ALA A 93 -2.49 -28.44 -2.34
C ALA A 93 -1.24 -28.50 -1.46
N PHE A 94 -1.41 -28.53 -0.12
CA PHE A 94 -0.33 -28.64 0.87
C PHE A 94 0.24 -30.06 0.91
N ALA A 95 1.02 -30.42 -0.11
CA ALA A 95 1.72 -31.69 -0.22
C ALA A 95 3.07 -31.49 -0.92
N PRO A 96 4.03 -32.42 -0.78
CA PRO A 96 5.30 -32.35 -1.52
C PRO A 96 5.04 -32.26 -3.03
N GLY A 97 5.61 -31.24 -3.70
CA GLY A 97 5.35 -30.95 -5.12
C GLY A 97 4.04 -30.22 -5.42
N GLY A 98 3.27 -29.87 -4.39
CA GLY A 98 2.10 -29.01 -4.48
C GLY A 98 2.44 -27.52 -4.37
N SER A 99 1.46 -26.71 -3.96
CA SER A 99 1.64 -25.27 -3.80
C SER A 99 0.85 -24.73 -2.62
N VAL A 100 1.40 -23.72 -1.95
CA VAL A 100 0.69 -22.98 -0.89
C VAL A 100 0.42 -21.56 -1.36
N GLY A 101 -0.83 -21.14 -1.20
CA GLY A 101 -1.26 -19.76 -1.47
C GLY A 101 -1.40 -18.99 -0.17
N VAL A 102 -1.02 -17.72 -0.16
CA VAL A 102 -1.29 -16.81 0.96
C VAL A 102 -1.93 -15.55 0.42
N LYS A 103 -3.08 -15.18 0.97
CA LYS A 103 -3.76 -13.90 0.74
C LYS A 103 -3.65 -13.05 1.99
N VAL A 104 -3.08 -11.87 1.85
CA VAL A 104 -2.96 -10.89 2.92
C VAL A 104 -3.91 -9.74 2.61
N SER A 105 -4.74 -9.39 3.57
CA SER A 105 -5.63 -8.22 3.51
C SER A 105 -5.28 -7.28 4.65
N CYS A 106 -5.06 -6.02 4.33
CA CYS A 106 -4.69 -5.00 5.27
C CYS A 106 -5.65 -3.82 5.20
N ASN A 107 -6.26 -3.49 6.33
CA ASN A 107 -7.09 -2.30 6.46
C ASN A 107 -6.23 -1.12 6.92
N VAL A 108 -6.10 -0.12 6.05
CA VAL A 108 -5.37 1.12 6.32
C VAL A 108 -6.38 2.25 6.54
N GLY A 109 -6.28 2.94 7.67
CA GLY A 109 -7.08 4.15 7.92
C GLY A 109 -6.49 5.33 7.17
N LEU A 110 -7.30 6.06 6.39
CA LEU A 110 -6.85 7.22 5.59
C LEU A 110 -6.53 8.48 6.43
N ILE A 111 -6.30 8.35 7.75
CA ILE A 111 -6.28 9.50 8.66
C ILE A 111 -4.94 10.27 8.67
N ASP A 112 -3.88 9.76 8.04
CA ASP A 112 -2.57 10.46 8.05
C ASP A 112 -2.49 11.68 7.11
N ASN A 113 -3.45 11.88 6.20
CA ASN A 113 -3.50 13.06 5.34
C ASN A 113 -4.86 13.74 5.52
N GLY A 114 -4.92 14.74 6.41
CA GLY A 114 -6.11 15.49 6.83
C GLY A 114 -6.90 16.20 5.71
N LEU A 115 -7.47 15.43 4.78
CA LEU A 115 -8.38 15.89 3.76
C LEU A 115 -9.79 15.41 4.12
N ILE A 116 -10.53 16.32 4.76
CA ILE A 116 -11.99 16.49 4.66
C ILE A 116 -12.82 15.19 4.62
N GLY A 117 -13.39 14.83 5.78
CA GLY A 117 -14.78 14.33 5.87
C GLY A 117 -15.12 12.90 5.45
N VAL A 118 -14.16 12.05 5.06
CA VAL A 118 -14.46 10.64 4.70
C VAL A 118 -13.98 9.68 5.79
N PRO A 119 -14.87 9.08 6.61
CA PRO A 119 -14.53 7.91 7.41
C PRO A 119 -14.33 6.71 6.46
N GLY A 120 -13.16 6.65 5.83
CA GLY A 120 -12.81 5.62 4.86
C GLY A 120 -11.60 4.84 5.35
N SER A 121 -11.80 3.56 5.63
CA SER A 121 -10.68 2.64 5.64
C SER A 121 -10.57 2.00 4.26
N VAL A 122 -9.37 1.96 3.70
CA VAL A 122 -9.13 1.24 2.45
C VAL A 122 -8.57 -0.12 2.79
N THR A 123 -9.23 -1.16 2.29
CA THR A 123 -8.73 -2.52 2.40
C THR A 123 -7.84 -2.81 1.19
N LEU A 124 -6.54 -2.93 1.45
CA LEU A 124 -5.56 -3.37 0.47
C LEU A 124 -5.43 -4.89 0.53
N THR A 125 -5.48 -5.54 -0.62
CA THR A 125 -5.36 -7.01 -0.69
C THR A 125 -4.20 -7.37 -1.61
N GLY A 126 -3.36 -8.30 -1.16
CA GLY A 126 -2.26 -8.88 -1.93
C GLY A 126 -2.28 -10.40 -1.80
N SER A 127 -1.76 -11.08 -2.81
CA SER A 127 -1.66 -12.54 -2.83
C SER A 127 -0.30 -12.99 -3.31
N GLY A 128 0.26 -13.99 -2.64
CA GLY A 128 1.48 -14.69 -3.03
C GLY A 128 1.21 -16.19 -3.11
N ARG A 129 1.92 -16.87 -4.00
CA ARG A 129 1.91 -18.33 -4.08
C ARG A 129 3.35 -18.81 -4.16
N ALA A 130 3.67 -19.84 -3.40
CA ALA A 130 4.98 -20.47 -3.41
C ALA A 130 4.82 -21.98 -3.70
N PRO A 131 5.70 -22.55 -4.53
CA PRO A 131 5.74 -24.01 -4.70
C PRO A 131 6.25 -24.67 -3.42
N MET A 132 5.69 -25.82 -3.08
CA MET A 132 6.22 -26.69 -2.02
C MET A 132 7.43 -27.43 -2.56
N GLU A 133 8.57 -27.29 -1.89
CA GLU A 133 9.76 -28.04 -2.24
C GLU A 133 9.44 -29.55 -2.10
N SER A 134 9.42 -30.28 -3.22
CA SER A 134 9.42 -31.73 -3.17
C SER A 134 10.82 -32.14 -2.73
N TYR A 135 10.96 -32.62 -1.48
CA TYR A 135 12.23 -33.11 -0.96
C TYR A 135 12.84 -34.15 -1.92
N ARG A 136 13.80 -33.71 -2.74
CA ARG A 136 14.56 -34.60 -3.63
C ARG A 136 15.66 -35.21 -2.76
N ARG A 137 15.35 -36.36 -2.16
CA ARG A 137 16.35 -37.20 -1.50
C ARG A 137 17.28 -37.73 -2.60
N GLY A 138 18.44 -37.08 -2.76
CA GLY A 138 19.58 -37.60 -3.52
C GLY A 138 20.42 -38.50 -2.64
#